data_AF-A0A192ZIY6-F1
#
_entry.id   AF-A0A192ZIY6-F1
#
_cell.length_a   1.000
_cell.length_b   1.000
_cell.length_c   1.000
_cell.angle_alpha   90.00
_cell.angle_beta   90.00
_cell.angle_gamma   90.00
#
_symmetry.space_group_name_H-M   'P 1'
#
loop_
_entity.id
_entity.type
_entity.pdbx_description
1 polymer ?
#
loop_
_entity_poly.entity_id
_entity_poly.type
_entity_poly.pdbx_seq_one_letter_code
_entity_poly.pdbx_strand_id
1 'polypeptide(L)'
;MVHSSNVNVTYKATWDVTVRAFWFKFPDPMEPRVNVIILKQDYDEENEILKTTRKFRIKNESPFFVRKIFGLDYVEFIETSEIDLKKKTVKIHGENVSYRKIAATTEDSTYRVDPDDPSLTLFEQTTTIQANTGLFCGIVERYMLKKFLEESAKSHRKTQDRIERGDVDMKRPIVDFQLMSSLSSDDEGVESIGHLKETETGKEDGGGKAVATKEEPRSQRSRRKHEIKRQSTEYAGLSADEQQEIGKGMSTSTEEMPVMVNETS
;
A
#
# COMPACT_ATOMS: atom_id res chain seq x y z
N MET A 1 12.85 -16.59 6.08
CA MET A 1 13.56 -16.41 4.80
C MET A 1 13.40 -14.94 4.45
N VAL A 2 14.16 -14.39 3.50
CA VAL A 2 13.92 -13.03 3.03
C VAL A 2 13.62 -13.16 1.55
N HIS A 3 12.44 -12.72 1.13
CA HIS A 3 12.06 -12.71 -0.28
C HIS A 3 12.27 -11.30 -0.82
N SER A 4 13.06 -11.16 -1.87
CA SER A 4 13.29 -9.88 -2.56
C SER A 4 12.88 -9.95 -4.03
N SER A 5 12.29 -8.88 -4.53
CA SER A 5 11.95 -8.72 -5.95
C SER A 5 12.51 -7.41 -6.49
N ASN A 6 13.00 -7.43 -7.73
CA ASN A 6 13.40 -6.23 -8.45
C ASN A 6 12.44 -5.97 -9.61
N VAL A 7 11.99 -4.72 -9.75
CA VAL A 7 11.10 -4.25 -10.82
C VAL A 7 11.79 -3.08 -11.52
N ASN A 8 11.92 -3.16 -12.85
CA ASN A 8 12.49 -2.10 -13.67
C ASN A 8 11.46 -1.67 -14.72
N VAL A 9 11.28 -0.36 -14.90
CA VAL A 9 10.32 0.22 -15.84
C VAL A 9 10.97 1.39 -16.58
N THR A 10 10.83 1.42 -17.91
CA THR A 10 11.23 2.57 -18.75
C THR A 10 9.98 3.30 -19.21
N TYR A 11 9.76 4.51 -18.71
CA TYR A 11 8.69 5.39 -19.15
C TYR A 11 9.12 6.13 -20.42
N LYS A 12 8.24 6.14 -21.43
CA LYS A 12 8.43 6.86 -22.70
C LYS A 12 8.08 8.35 -22.58
N ALA A 13 8.66 9.02 -21.57
CA ALA A 13 8.51 10.43 -21.32
C ALA A 13 9.68 10.98 -20.49
N THR A 14 9.90 12.29 -20.58
CA THR A 14 10.92 13.00 -19.82
C THR A 14 10.65 12.89 -18.31
N TRP A 15 11.72 13.00 -17.52
CA TRP A 15 11.64 12.91 -16.06
C TRP A 15 10.63 13.90 -15.46
N ASP A 16 10.56 15.13 -15.97
CA ASP A 16 9.61 16.14 -15.52
C ASP A 16 8.14 15.71 -15.70
N VAL A 17 7.82 15.04 -16.81
CA VAL A 17 6.47 14.51 -17.08
C VAL A 17 6.19 13.30 -16.18
N THR A 18 7.12 12.34 -16.15
CA THR A 18 6.99 11.09 -15.37
C THR A 18 6.83 11.36 -13.87
N VAL A 19 7.67 12.23 -13.30
CA VAL A 19 7.61 12.57 -11.88
C VAL A 19 6.33 13.31 -11.56
N ARG A 20 5.81 14.20 -12.41
CA ARG A 20 4.49 14.84 -12.17
C ARG A 20 3.34 13.82 -12.23
N ALA A 21 3.37 12.90 -13.19
CA ALA A 21 2.37 11.85 -13.34
C ALA A 21 2.32 10.91 -12.11
N PHE A 22 3.49 10.60 -11.52
CA PHE A 22 3.60 9.79 -10.31
C PHE A 22 3.31 10.60 -9.02
N TRP A 23 3.94 11.76 -8.85
CA TRP A 23 3.96 12.52 -7.60
C TRP A 23 2.56 13.06 -7.26
N PHE A 24 1.87 13.58 -8.27
CA PHE A 24 0.50 14.09 -8.16
C PHE A 24 -0.55 13.03 -8.50
N LYS A 25 -0.27 11.74 -8.24
CA LYS A 25 -1.26 10.66 -8.39
C LYS A 25 -2.23 10.56 -7.22
N PHE A 26 -1.98 11.23 -6.09
CA PHE A 26 -2.89 11.29 -4.96
C PHE A 26 -3.24 12.73 -4.58
N PRO A 27 -4.47 12.99 -4.09
CA PRO A 27 -5.58 12.04 -3.97
C PRO A 27 -6.14 11.61 -5.35
N ASP A 28 -6.41 10.32 -5.51
CA ASP A 28 -6.98 9.73 -6.74
C ASP A 28 -8.47 9.47 -6.53
N PRO A 29 -9.39 10.15 -7.23
CA PRO A 29 -10.81 9.84 -7.18
C PRO A 29 -11.16 8.41 -7.63
N MET A 30 -10.28 7.76 -8.42
CA MET A 30 -10.42 6.37 -8.85
C MET A 30 -9.76 5.37 -7.87
N GLU A 31 -9.14 5.85 -6.78
CA GLU A 31 -8.62 5.02 -5.70
C GLU A 31 -9.01 5.57 -4.31
N PRO A 32 -10.31 5.66 -4.00
CA PRO A 32 -10.82 6.22 -2.74
C PRO A 32 -10.47 5.38 -1.51
N ARG A 33 -9.84 4.21 -1.68
CA ARG A 33 -9.37 3.35 -0.58
C ARG A 33 -8.02 3.80 -0.02
N VAL A 34 -7.28 4.65 -0.73
CA VAL A 34 -5.96 5.16 -0.33
C VAL A 34 -6.10 6.59 0.16
N ASN A 35 -5.95 6.77 1.47
CA ASN A 35 -5.75 8.08 2.08
C ASN A 35 -4.24 8.35 2.20
N VAL A 36 -3.83 9.60 1.96
CA VAL A 36 -2.42 10.04 2.03
C VAL A 36 -2.38 11.33 2.83
N ILE A 37 -1.54 11.38 3.86
CA ILE A 37 -1.21 12.62 4.56
C ILE A 37 0.30 12.87 4.55
N ILE A 38 0.70 14.14 4.59
CA ILE A 38 2.10 14.56 4.70
C ILE A 38 2.41 14.77 6.18
N LEU A 39 3.37 14.00 6.71
CA LEU A 39 3.82 14.08 8.11
C LEU A 39 4.95 15.10 8.30
N LYS A 40 5.83 15.22 7.31
CA LYS A 40 6.96 16.14 7.32
C LYS A 40 7.29 16.55 5.90
N GLN A 41 7.73 17.78 5.74
CA GLN A 41 8.32 18.25 4.51
C GLN A 41 9.39 19.30 4.77
N ASP A 42 10.36 19.37 3.88
CA ASP A 42 11.47 20.31 3.90
C ASP A 42 11.92 20.57 2.46
N TYR A 43 12.20 21.82 2.09
CA TYR A 43 12.70 22.19 0.76
C TYR A 43 13.98 23.02 0.91
N ASP A 44 15.08 22.45 0.44
CA ASP A 44 16.37 23.10 0.36
C ASP A 44 16.43 23.95 -0.91
N GLU A 45 16.23 25.26 -0.77
CA GLU A 45 16.26 26.22 -1.90
C GLU A 45 17.64 26.33 -2.56
N GLU A 46 18.73 26.16 -1.80
CA GLU A 46 20.10 26.27 -2.32
C GLU A 46 20.45 25.07 -3.20
N ASN A 47 20.10 23.86 -2.76
CA ASN A 47 20.37 22.62 -3.48
C ASN A 47 19.25 22.20 -4.43
N GLU A 48 18.07 22.83 -4.35
CA GLU A 48 16.83 22.45 -5.04
C GLU A 48 16.39 21.00 -4.75
N ILE A 49 16.41 20.64 -3.46
CA ILE A 49 16.07 19.29 -2.97
C ILE A 49 14.81 19.34 -2.11
N LEU A 50 13.76 18.63 -2.54
CA LEU A 50 12.52 18.45 -1.78
C LEU A 50 12.57 17.12 -1.03
N LYS A 51 12.49 17.18 0.30
CA LYS A 51 12.35 16.02 1.19
C LYS A 51 10.94 15.97 1.74
N THR A 52 10.26 14.83 1.58
CA THR A 52 8.88 14.65 2.07
C THR A 52 8.75 13.32 2.79
N THR A 53 7.93 13.28 3.85
CA THR A 53 7.49 12.07 4.54
C THR A 53 5.98 11.98 4.46
N ARG A 54 5.45 10.89 3.90
CA ARG A 54 4.02 10.65 3.70
C ARG A 54 3.57 9.42 4.50
N LYS A 55 2.37 9.48 5.09
CA LYS A 55 1.67 8.32 5.65
C LYS A 55 0.57 7.92 4.68
N PHE A 56 0.64 6.70 4.18
CA PHE A 56 -0.40 6.08 3.36
C PHE A 56 -1.25 5.19 4.26
N ARG A 57 -2.58 5.31 4.17
CA ARG A 57 -3.54 4.42 4.83
C ARG A 57 -4.46 3.81 3.78
N ILE A 58 -4.33 2.51 3.58
CA ILE A 58 -5.02 1.76 2.52
C ILE A 58 -6.06 0.85 3.15
N LYS A 59 -7.32 0.93 2.70
CA LYS A 59 -8.39 0.04 3.18
C LYS A 59 -8.14 -1.40 2.74
N ASN A 60 -8.10 -2.31 3.71
CA ASN A 60 -7.75 -3.72 3.50
C ASN A 60 -8.95 -4.54 3.04
N GLU A 61 -9.06 -4.75 1.74
CA GLU A 61 -10.13 -5.57 1.12
C GLU A 61 -9.79 -7.06 1.05
N SER A 62 -8.68 -7.51 1.64
CA SER A 62 -8.23 -8.91 1.61
C SER A 62 -9.31 -9.90 2.05
N PRO A 63 -9.28 -11.17 1.59
CA PRO A 63 -10.23 -12.20 2.00
C PRO A 63 -10.40 -12.32 3.52
N PHE A 64 -11.58 -12.76 3.98
CA PHE A 64 -11.94 -12.77 5.41
C PHE A 64 -10.94 -13.52 6.30
N PHE A 65 -10.30 -14.59 5.80
CA PHE A 65 -9.27 -15.32 6.55
C PHE A 65 -8.01 -14.46 6.80
N VAL A 66 -7.61 -13.63 5.85
CA VAL A 66 -6.50 -12.66 6.00
C VAL A 66 -6.90 -11.61 7.04
N ARG A 67 -8.05 -10.95 6.87
CA ARG A 67 -8.55 -9.96 7.84
C ARG A 67 -8.66 -10.52 9.26
N LYS A 68 -8.97 -11.82 9.43
CA LYS A 68 -9.06 -12.48 10.74
C LYS A 68 -7.70 -12.79 11.39
N ILE A 69 -6.65 -13.00 10.59
CA ILE A 69 -5.28 -13.21 11.09
C ILE A 69 -4.62 -11.87 11.44
N PHE A 70 -4.82 -10.86 10.60
CA PHE A 70 -4.16 -9.57 10.71
C PHE A 70 -4.94 -8.55 11.57
N GLY A 71 -6.27 -8.62 11.63
CA GLY A 71 -7.06 -7.96 12.67
C GLY A 71 -7.36 -6.46 12.50
N LEU A 72 -6.97 -5.81 11.39
CA LEU A 72 -7.38 -4.43 11.07
C LEU A 72 -7.96 -4.33 9.65
N ASP A 73 -8.91 -3.40 9.49
CA ASP A 73 -9.53 -3.03 8.21
C ASP A 73 -8.65 -2.14 7.32
N TYR A 74 -7.41 -1.84 7.74
CA TYR A 74 -6.46 -0.97 7.03
C TYR A 74 -5.03 -1.52 7.08
N VAL A 75 -4.19 -1.05 6.15
CA VAL A 75 -2.74 -1.20 6.16
C VAL A 75 -2.12 0.20 6.04
N GLU A 76 -1.16 0.51 6.90
CA GLU A 76 -0.46 1.79 6.92
C GLU A 76 1.02 1.63 6.54
N PHE A 77 1.48 2.54 5.70
CA PHE A 77 2.87 2.65 5.25
C PHE A 77 3.39 4.06 5.49
N ILE A 78 4.69 4.16 5.78
CA ILE A 78 5.43 5.41 5.80
C ILE A 78 6.34 5.41 4.58
N GLU A 79 6.31 6.49 3.82
CA GLU A 79 7.17 6.73 2.68
C GLU A 79 8.01 7.98 2.95
N THR A 80 9.32 7.89 2.76
CA THR A 80 10.25 9.02 2.76
C THR A 80 10.84 9.18 1.37
N SER A 81 10.74 10.37 0.79
CA SER A 81 11.21 10.67 -0.56
C SER A 81 12.15 11.87 -0.59
N GLU A 82 13.18 11.79 -1.44
CA GLU A 82 14.08 12.89 -1.79
C GLU A 82 13.98 13.14 -3.31
N ILE A 83 13.55 14.33 -3.71
CA ILE A 83 13.49 14.79 -5.11
C ILE A 83 14.58 15.84 -5.31
N ASP A 84 15.59 15.51 -6.12
CA ASP A 84 16.66 16.43 -6.54
C ASP A 84 16.34 16.96 -7.94
N LEU A 85 15.95 18.24 -8.00
CA LEU A 85 15.52 18.88 -9.26
C LEU A 85 16.68 19.12 -10.22
N LYS A 86 17.90 19.37 -9.69
CA LYS A 86 19.11 19.62 -10.49
C LYS A 86 19.63 18.36 -11.16
N LYS A 87 19.70 17.25 -10.41
CA LYS A 87 20.12 15.94 -10.93
C LYS A 87 19.02 15.19 -11.67
N LYS A 88 17.76 15.66 -11.57
CA LYS A 88 16.56 14.96 -12.07
C LYS A 88 16.53 13.51 -11.57
N THR A 89 16.55 13.38 -10.26
CA THR A 89 16.41 12.09 -9.58
C THR A 89 15.38 12.15 -8.46
N VAL A 90 14.56 11.11 -8.33
CA VAL A 90 13.73 10.87 -7.15
C VAL A 90 14.23 9.59 -6.50
N LYS A 91 14.42 9.61 -5.19
CA LYS A 91 14.62 8.41 -4.36
C LYS A 91 13.46 8.29 -3.39
N ILE A 92 12.98 7.08 -3.19
CA ILE A 92 11.85 6.76 -2.32
C ILE A 92 12.23 5.55 -1.49
N HIS A 93 11.97 5.64 -0.18
CA HIS A 93 12.03 4.52 0.73
C HIS A 93 10.66 4.37 1.41
N GLY A 94 10.07 3.17 1.38
CA GLY A 94 8.78 2.87 1.98
C GLY A 94 8.90 1.70 2.97
N GLU A 95 8.26 1.81 4.14
CA GLU A 95 8.09 0.67 5.05
C GLU A 95 6.66 0.57 5.59
N ASN A 96 6.20 -0.65 5.89
CA ASN A 96 4.91 -0.86 6.54
C ASN A 96 4.98 -0.60 8.06
N VAL A 97 4.05 0.20 8.57
CA VAL A 97 3.85 0.39 10.01
C VAL A 97 2.90 -0.69 10.54
N SER A 98 1.77 -0.89 9.86
CA SER A 98 0.86 -1.98 10.19
C SER A 98 1.53 -3.32 9.91
N TYR A 99 1.43 -4.26 10.86
CA TYR A 99 1.88 -5.65 10.73
C TYR A 99 3.39 -5.89 10.61
N ARG A 100 4.24 -4.88 10.80
CA ARG A 100 5.72 -5.01 10.74
C ARG A 100 6.31 -6.15 11.59
N LYS A 101 5.65 -6.50 12.71
CA LYS A 101 6.03 -7.63 13.59
C LYS A 101 5.68 -9.03 13.01
N ILE A 102 4.72 -9.10 12.09
CA ILE A 102 4.22 -10.33 11.44
C ILE A 102 4.90 -10.50 10.08
N ALA A 103 4.95 -9.42 9.29
CA ALA A 103 5.72 -9.30 8.07
C ALA A 103 6.22 -7.86 7.93
N ALA A 104 7.54 -7.68 7.92
CA ALA A 104 8.17 -6.43 7.52
C ALA A 104 8.28 -6.40 5.99
N THR A 105 7.94 -5.27 5.40
CA THR A 105 8.06 -4.96 3.97
C THR A 105 8.79 -3.64 3.86
N THR A 106 9.91 -3.62 3.14
CA THR A 106 10.62 -2.41 2.75
C THR A 106 10.67 -2.30 1.23
N GLU A 107 10.53 -1.09 0.71
CA GLU A 107 10.67 -0.75 -0.70
C GLU A 107 11.73 0.35 -0.82
N ASP A 108 12.69 0.17 -1.70
CA ASP A 108 13.61 1.22 -2.14
C ASP A 108 13.41 1.41 -3.65
N SER A 109 13.05 2.62 -4.09
CA SER A 109 12.86 2.90 -5.51
C SER A 109 13.44 4.23 -5.96
N THR A 110 13.85 4.30 -7.23
CA THR A 110 14.53 5.44 -7.84
C THR A 110 13.92 5.76 -9.21
N TYR A 111 13.62 7.03 -9.46
CA TYR A 111 13.36 7.57 -10.81
C TYR A 111 14.56 8.40 -11.24
N ARG A 112 15.06 8.20 -12.46
CA ARG A 112 16.17 8.97 -13.04
C ARG A 112 16.01 9.13 -14.54
N VAL A 113 16.61 10.19 -15.11
CA VAL A 113 16.74 10.33 -16.57
C VAL A 113 17.55 9.14 -17.10
N ASP A 114 17.18 8.63 -18.27
CA ASP A 114 17.99 7.64 -18.98
C ASP A 114 19.32 8.30 -19.46
N PRO A 115 20.50 7.68 -19.22
CA PRO A 115 21.78 8.30 -19.54
C PRO A 115 22.04 8.41 -21.04
N ASP A 116 21.39 7.58 -21.87
CA ASP A 116 21.58 7.51 -23.31
C ASP A 116 20.47 8.27 -24.07
N ASP A 117 19.25 8.33 -23.51
CA ASP A 117 18.11 9.06 -24.09
C ASP A 117 17.37 9.96 -23.07
N PRO A 118 17.66 11.27 -23.01
CA PRO A 118 16.99 12.22 -22.12
C PRO A 118 15.47 12.38 -22.31
N SER A 119 14.87 11.77 -23.35
CA SER A 119 13.42 11.69 -23.54
C SER A 119 12.75 10.56 -22.74
N LEU A 120 13.54 9.68 -22.11
CA LEU A 120 13.08 8.54 -21.31
C LEU A 120 13.34 8.75 -19.81
N THR A 121 12.52 8.09 -18.99
CA THR A 121 12.74 8.00 -17.54
C THR A 121 12.87 6.55 -17.13
N LEU A 122 13.96 6.22 -16.45
CA LEU A 122 14.18 4.91 -15.85
C LEU A 122 13.64 4.90 -14.42
N PHE A 123 12.99 3.80 -14.08
CA PHE A 123 12.55 3.47 -12.74
C PHE A 123 13.09 2.10 -12.33
N GLU A 124 13.66 2.05 -11.13
CA GLU A 124 14.28 0.88 -10.53
C GLU A 124 13.71 0.74 -9.11
N GLN A 125 13.16 -0.43 -8.75
CA GLN A 125 12.55 -0.71 -7.45
C GLN A 125 13.01 -2.06 -6.92
N THR A 126 13.47 -2.07 -5.68
CA THR A 126 13.74 -3.29 -4.89
C THR A 126 12.73 -3.36 -3.75
N THR A 127 12.01 -4.48 -3.65
CA THR A 127 11.09 -4.75 -2.54
C THR A 127 11.59 -5.95 -1.75
N THR A 128 11.62 -5.85 -0.43
CA THR A 128 12.08 -6.90 0.48
C THR A 128 10.98 -7.23 1.49
N ILE A 129 10.66 -8.51 1.65
CA ILE A 129 9.65 -9.00 2.61
C ILE A 129 10.24 -10.08 3.50
N GLN A 130 10.04 -9.91 4.81
CA GLN A 130 10.49 -10.82 5.86
C GLN A 130 9.33 -11.11 6.82
N ALA A 131 8.83 -12.35 6.85
CA ALA A 131 7.79 -12.76 7.78
C ALA A 131 8.36 -13.42 9.04
N ASN A 132 7.61 -13.28 10.14
CA ASN A 132 7.90 -13.87 11.44
C ASN A 132 6.67 -14.63 11.98
N THR A 133 6.19 -15.59 11.19
CA THR A 133 5.01 -16.43 11.46
C THR A 133 5.34 -17.90 11.70
N GLY A 134 6.58 -18.17 12.15
CA GLY A 134 7.07 -19.53 12.41
C GLY A 134 7.06 -20.39 11.13
N LEU A 135 6.38 -21.54 11.18
CA LEU A 135 6.32 -22.49 10.06
C LEU A 135 5.64 -21.92 8.80
N PHE A 136 4.88 -20.83 8.91
CA PHE A 136 4.13 -20.24 7.80
C PHE A 136 4.88 -19.11 7.05
N CYS A 137 6.10 -18.74 7.45
CA CYS A 137 6.82 -17.57 6.91
C CYS A 137 6.83 -17.52 5.38
N GLY A 138 7.27 -18.59 4.71
CA GLY A 138 7.35 -18.62 3.24
C GLY A 138 6.00 -18.54 2.52
N ILE A 139 4.90 -18.95 3.15
CA ILE A 139 3.54 -18.80 2.56
C ILE A 139 3.10 -17.33 2.67
N VAL A 140 3.35 -16.70 3.83
CA VAL A 140 3.03 -15.29 4.07
C VAL A 140 3.89 -14.38 3.18
N GLU A 141 5.20 -14.62 3.11
CA GLU A 141 6.15 -13.89 2.27
C GLU A 141 5.71 -13.91 0.80
N ARG A 142 5.45 -15.10 0.22
CA ARG A 142 4.99 -15.21 -1.18
C ARG A 142 3.62 -14.57 -1.43
N TYR A 143 2.67 -14.67 -0.50
CA TYR A 143 1.37 -14.02 -0.64
C TYR A 143 1.51 -12.49 -0.64
N MET A 144 2.27 -11.95 0.32
CA MET A 144 2.52 -10.51 0.45
C MET A 144 3.30 -9.98 -0.75
N LEU A 145 4.34 -10.69 -1.22
CA LEU A 145 5.13 -10.30 -2.38
C LEU A 145 4.28 -10.27 -3.65
N LYS A 146 3.48 -11.31 -3.90
CA LYS A 146 2.56 -11.33 -5.04
C LYS A 146 1.60 -10.15 -5.00
N LYS A 147 1.00 -9.85 -3.83
CA LYS A 147 0.10 -8.70 -3.68
C LYS A 147 0.81 -7.36 -3.90
N PHE A 148 2.04 -7.22 -3.41
CA PHE A 148 2.84 -6.02 -3.62
C PHE A 148 3.16 -5.79 -5.10
N LEU A 149 3.60 -6.85 -5.81
CA LEU A 149 3.88 -6.79 -7.25
C LEU A 149 2.63 -6.49 -8.08
N GLU A 150 1.47 -7.06 -7.73
CA GLU A 150 0.18 -6.72 -8.36
C GLU A 150 -0.18 -5.24 -8.21
N GLU A 151 0.01 -4.63 -7.04
CA GLU A 151 -0.30 -3.20 -6.82
C GLU A 151 0.76 -2.26 -7.43
N SER A 152 2.05 -2.64 -7.38
CA SER A 152 3.14 -1.93 -8.07
C SER A 152 2.88 -1.87 -9.59
N ALA A 153 2.55 -3.00 -10.22
CA ALA A 153 2.20 -3.05 -11.65
C ALA A 153 1.00 -2.16 -12.01
N LYS A 154 -0.05 -2.13 -11.17
CA LYS A 154 -1.20 -1.20 -11.35
C LYS A 154 -0.77 0.26 -11.22
N SER A 155 0.08 0.59 -10.26
CA SER A 155 0.62 1.95 -10.06
C SER A 155 1.44 2.41 -11.27
N HIS A 156 2.28 1.54 -11.83
CA HIS A 156 3.04 1.82 -13.06
C HIS A 156 2.12 2.04 -14.25
N ARG A 157 1.14 1.15 -14.46
CA ARG A 157 0.15 1.29 -15.53
C ARG A 157 -0.62 2.60 -15.41
N LYS A 158 -1.18 2.93 -14.23
CA LYS A 158 -1.84 4.23 -13.99
C LYS A 158 -0.95 5.43 -14.31
N THR A 159 0.34 5.36 -13.99
CA THR A 159 1.31 6.43 -14.27
C THR A 159 1.53 6.56 -15.78
N GLN A 160 1.74 5.46 -16.49
CA GLN A 160 1.86 5.42 -17.95
C GLN A 160 0.56 5.91 -18.65
N ASP A 161 -0.61 5.47 -18.20
CA ASP A 161 -1.92 5.89 -18.74
C ASP A 161 -2.14 7.41 -18.60
N ARG A 162 -1.60 8.05 -17.56
CA ARG A 162 -1.64 9.52 -17.42
C ARG A 162 -0.72 10.23 -18.40
N ILE A 163 0.49 9.71 -18.57
CA ILE A 163 1.48 10.21 -19.53
C ILE A 163 0.91 10.16 -20.95
N GLU A 164 0.38 9.00 -21.36
CA GLU A 164 -0.15 8.79 -22.72
C GLU A 164 -1.41 9.61 -23.02
N ARG A 165 -2.27 9.84 -22.03
CA ARG A 165 -3.46 10.71 -22.16
C ARG A 165 -3.14 12.21 -22.05
N GLY A 166 -1.90 12.59 -21.72
CA GLY A 166 -1.54 13.99 -21.43
C GLY A 166 -2.17 14.55 -20.15
N ASP A 167 -2.62 13.68 -19.24
CA ASP A 167 -3.25 14.01 -17.95
C ASP A 167 -2.19 14.34 -16.87
N VAL A 168 -1.30 15.27 -17.23
CA VAL A 168 -0.15 15.72 -16.46
C VAL A 168 -0.07 17.24 -16.53
N ASP A 169 -0.34 17.92 -15.42
CA ASP A 169 -0.22 19.37 -15.35
C ASP A 169 1.25 19.80 -15.32
N MET A 170 1.78 20.13 -16.50
CA MET A 170 3.14 20.63 -16.67
C MET A 170 3.36 22.02 -16.07
N LYS A 171 2.30 22.78 -15.73
CA LYS A 171 2.44 24.10 -15.08
C LYS A 171 2.68 24.02 -13.57
N ARG A 172 2.38 22.88 -12.93
CA ARG A 172 1.94 22.81 -11.51
C ARG A 172 2.59 23.71 -10.42
N PRO A 173 3.85 23.60 -9.93
CA PRO A 173 5.02 22.83 -10.36
C PRO A 173 5.21 21.51 -9.55
N ILE A 174 6.44 20.98 -9.39
CA ILE A 174 6.74 19.78 -8.54
C ILE A 174 6.74 20.12 -7.04
N VAL A 175 7.32 21.26 -6.66
CA VAL A 175 7.29 21.79 -5.28
C VAL A 175 6.02 22.63 -5.10
N ASP A 176 4.91 21.97 -4.78
CA ASP A 176 3.57 22.57 -4.63
C ASP A 176 3.16 22.67 -3.14
N PHE A 177 3.62 23.74 -2.48
CA PHE A 177 3.33 24.00 -1.07
C PHE A 177 1.82 24.05 -0.74
N GLN A 178 0.96 24.41 -1.70
CA GLN A 178 -0.49 24.48 -1.47
C GLN A 178 -1.10 23.07 -1.38
N LEU A 179 -0.76 22.16 -2.30
CA LEU A 179 -1.14 20.76 -2.16
C LEU A 179 -0.57 20.19 -0.85
N MET A 180 0.67 20.53 -0.55
CA MET A 180 1.37 19.96 0.59
C MET A 180 0.71 20.35 1.92
N SER A 181 0.31 21.62 2.07
CA SER A 181 -0.51 22.08 3.20
C SER A 181 -1.92 21.47 3.23
N SER A 182 -2.53 21.17 2.08
CA SER A 182 -3.85 20.54 2.04
C SER A 182 -3.82 19.07 2.49
N LEU A 183 -2.68 18.39 2.31
CA LEU A 183 -2.47 17.00 2.73
C LEU A 183 -1.82 16.88 4.12
N SER A 184 -1.48 17.97 4.79
CA SER A 184 -0.91 17.94 6.15
C SER A 184 -1.95 18.17 7.26
N SER A 185 -3.25 18.11 6.93
CA SER A 185 -4.36 18.36 7.86
C SER A 185 -5.06 17.05 8.25
N ASP A 186 -5.54 17.00 9.50
CA ASP A 186 -6.29 15.90 10.15
C ASP A 186 -5.51 14.61 10.51
N ASP A 187 -4.66 14.70 11.56
CA ASP A 187 -4.10 13.54 12.30
C ASP A 187 -4.96 13.11 13.52
N GLU A 188 -6.28 13.34 13.45
CA GLU A 188 -7.27 12.91 14.45
C GLU A 188 -7.41 11.37 14.42
N GLY A 189 -6.44 10.67 15.03
CA GLY A 189 -6.43 9.21 15.08
C GLY A 189 -5.21 8.53 15.70
N VAL A 190 -4.23 9.26 16.25
CA VAL A 190 -3.04 8.66 16.91
C VAL A 190 -3.26 8.47 18.42
N GLU A 191 -4.24 7.64 18.80
CA GLU A 191 -4.27 7.07 20.15
C GLU A 191 -3.44 5.77 20.22
N SER A 192 -2.20 5.91 20.67
CA SER A 192 -1.40 4.87 21.34
C SER A 192 -1.22 3.50 20.64
N ILE A 193 -0.30 3.40 19.67
CA ILE A 193 0.42 2.13 19.41
C ILE A 193 1.77 2.19 20.13
N GLY A 194 1.71 2.18 21.47
CA GLY A 194 2.85 2.60 22.29
C GLY A 194 2.86 2.12 23.73
N HIS A 195 2.16 1.04 24.08
CA HIS A 195 2.49 0.18 25.24
C HIS A 195 1.71 -1.13 25.18
N LEU A 196 2.39 -2.24 24.87
CA LEU A 196 1.97 -3.54 25.39
C LEU A 196 2.37 -3.55 26.86
N LYS A 197 1.49 -3.08 27.75
CA LYS A 197 1.65 -3.35 29.18
C LYS A 197 1.37 -4.83 29.41
N GLU A 198 2.32 -5.50 30.03
CA GLU A 198 2.15 -6.82 30.61
C GLU A 198 0.99 -6.77 31.61
N THR A 199 0.01 -7.67 31.45
CA THR A 199 -1.10 -7.79 32.39
C THR A 199 -0.67 -8.63 33.59
N GLU A 200 -0.03 -7.99 34.57
CA GLU A 200 -0.06 -8.49 35.94
C GLU A 200 -1.37 -8.09 36.65
N THR A 201 -1.76 -8.90 37.62
CA THR A 201 -3.07 -8.89 38.26
C THR A 201 -3.25 -7.76 39.26
N GLY A 202 -4.38 -7.02 39.19
CA GLY A 202 -4.76 -6.01 40.19
C GLY A 202 -6.25 -5.67 40.13
N LYS A 203 -6.88 -5.48 41.29
CA LYS A 203 -8.31 -5.19 41.49
C LYS A 203 -8.60 -3.68 41.57
N GLU A 204 -9.87 -3.33 41.29
CA GLU A 204 -10.63 -2.18 41.87
C GLU A 204 -10.15 -0.75 41.50
N ASP A 205 -10.98 0.28 41.30
CA ASP A 205 -12.45 0.39 41.14
C ASP A 205 -12.79 1.74 40.43
N GLY A 206 -14.02 1.94 39.95
CA GLY A 206 -14.63 3.28 39.81
C GLY A 206 -14.61 4.04 38.47
N GLY A 207 -15.73 3.97 37.74
CA GLY A 207 -16.43 5.18 37.24
C GLY A 207 -16.03 5.86 35.91
N GLY A 208 -16.75 5.53 34.83
CA GLY A 208 -16.76 6.33 33.58
C GLY A 208 -18.01 6.07 32.72
N LYS A 209 -18.65 7.12 32.19
CA LYS A 209 -19.94 7.02 31.45
C LYS A 209 -19.77 6.40 30.07
N ALA A 210 -20.63 5.44 29.72
CA ALA A 210 -20.72 4.86 28.37
C ALA A 210 -21.74 5.59 27.48
N VAL A 211 -21.41 5.76 26.20
CA VAL A 211 -22.35 6.15 25.12
C VAL A 211 -22.71 4.88 24.34
N ALA A 212 -24.00 4.61 24.19
CA ALA A 212 -24.49 3.33 23.65
C ALA A 212 -24.59 3.32 22.12
N THR A 213 -23.86 2.40 21.48
CA THR A 213 -24.14 1.94 20.12
C THR A 213 -25.16 0.78 20.15
N LYS A 214 -26.13 0.76 19.23
CA LYS A 214 -27.19 -0.26 19.21
C LYS A 214 -26.63 -1.63 18.81
N GLU A 215 -26.67 -2.60 19.72
CA GLU A 215 -26.39 -4.01 19.38
C GLU A 215 -27.51 -4.64 18.53
N GLU A 216 -27.14 -5.49 17.57
CA GLU A 216 -28.10 -6.32 16.82
C GLU A 216 -28.81 -7.34 17.72
N PRO A 217 -30.12 -7.60 17.52
CA PRO A 217 -30.86 -8.62 18.26
C PRO A 217 -30.18 -9.99 18.25
N ARG A 218 -30.07 -10.61 19.43
CA ARG A 218 -29.40 -11.91 19.67
C ARG A 218 -29.90 -13.05 18.77
N SER A 219 -31.15 -12.97 18.31
CA SER A 219 -31.78 -13.90 17.35
C SER A 219 -31.19 -13.81 15.94
N GLN A 220 -30.93 -12.61 15.42
CA GLN A 220 -30.29 -12.40 14.11
C GLN A 220 -28.83 -12.87 14.14
N ARG A 221 -28.09 -12.52 15.20
CA ARG A 221 -26.70 -12.96 15.41
C ARG A 221 -26.57 -14.49 15.50
N SER A 222 -27.56 -15.19 16.04
CA SER A 222 -27.61 -16.65 16.10
C SER A 222 -27.90 -17.31 14.74
N ARG A 223 -28.86 -16.77 13.98
CA ARG A 223 -29.18 -17.23 12.61
C ARG A 223 -27.99 -17.06 11.67
N ARG A 224 -27.38 -15.87 11.65
CA ARG A 224 -26.19 -15.56 10.83
C ARG A 224 -25.00 -16.48 11.15
N LYS A 225 -24.81 -16.84 12.43
CA LYS A 225 -23.78 -17.83 12.82
C LYS A 225 -24.06 -19.25 12.28
N HIS A 226 -25.32 -19.69 12.26
CA HIS A 226 -25.68 -20.99 11.69
C HIS A 226 -25.51 -21.01 10.17
N GLU A 227 -25.93 -19.94 9.49
CA GLU A 227 -25.84 -19.79 8.04
C GLU A 227 -24.38 -19.74 7.56
N ILE A 228 -23.51 -18.97 8.23
CA ILE A 228 -22.06 -18.96 7.94
C ILE A 228 -21.43 -20.34 8.19
N LYS A 229 -21.80 -21.04 9.27
CA LYS A 229 -21.27 -22.39 9.54
C LYS A 229 -21.72 -23.40 8.47
N ARG A 230 -22.96 -23.29 7.99
CA ARG A 230 -23.49 -24.11 6.90
C ARG A 230 -22.73 -23.85 5.59
N GLN A 231 -22.64 -22.60 5.14
CA GLN A 231 -21.91 -22.22 3.92
C GLN A 231 -20.43 -22.61 3.98
N SER A 232 -19.79 -22.48 5.13
CA SER A 232 -18.40 -22.90 5.35
C SER A 232 -18.21 -24.42 5.26
N THR A 233 -19.22 -25.20 5.66
CA THR A 233 -19.21 -26.68 5.55
C THR A 233 -19.55 -27.14 4.14
N GLU A 234 -20.48 -26.46 3.46
CA GLU A 234 -20.82 -26.71 2.06
C GLU A 234 -19.61 -26.43 1.15
N TYR A 235 -18.91 -25.29 1.32
CA TYR A 235 -17.69 -24.97 0.55
C TYR A 235 -16.54 -25.96 0.79
N ALA A 236 -16.34 -26.41 2.04
CA ALA A 236 -15.30 -27.38 2.38
C ALA A 236 -15.56 -28.81 1.82
N GLY A 237 -16.79 -29.09 1.36
CA GLY A 237 -17.16 -30.33 0.68
C GLY A 237 -16.97 -30.31 -0.83
N LEU A 238 -16.66 -29.15 -1.43
CA LEU A 238 -16.45 -29.01 -2.88
C LEU A 238 -15.05 -29.51 -3.29
N SER A 239 -14.97 -30.10 -4.48
CA SER A 239 -13.70 -30.47 -5.10
C SER A 239 -12.83 -29.25 -5.40
N ALA A 240 -11.51 -29.48 -5.58
CA ALA A 240 -10.57 -28.40 -5.88
C ALA A 240 -10.95 -27.63 -7.16
N ASP A 241 -11.47 -28.33 -8.17
CA ASP A 241 -11.87 -27.75 -9.45
C ASP A 241 -13.14 -26.89 -9.32
N GLU A 242 -14.12 -27.31 -8.51
CA GLU A 242 -15.32 -26.51 -8.20
C GLU A 242 -14.97 -25.24 -7.42
N GLN A 243 -14.06 -25.33 -6.45
CA GLN A 243 -13.53 -24.17 -5.74
C GLN A 243 -12.77 -23.22 -6.70
N GLN A 244 -12.09 -23.76 -7.72
CA GLN A 244 -11.37 -22.97 -8.72
C GLN A 244 -12.31 -22.28 -9.73
N GLU A 245 -13.40 -22.93 -10.17
CA GLU A 245 -14.42 -22.32 -11.03
C GLU A 245 -15.15 -21.16 -10.33
N ILE A 246 -15.49 -21.30 -9.04
CA ILE A 246 -16.04 -20.20 -8.23
C ILE A 246 -15.07 -19.01 -8.19
N GLY A 247 -13.76 -19.27 -8.15
CA GLY A 247 -12.71 -18.24 -8.25
C GLY A 247 -12.58 -17.59 -9.62
N LYS A 248 -12.75 -18.34 -10.72
CA LYS A 248 -12.66 -17.83 -12.10
C LYS A 248 -13.83 -16.93 -12.49
N GLY A 249 -15.03 -17.17 -11.96
CA GLY A 249 -16.23 -16.36 -12.23
C GLY A 249 -16.10 -14.87 -11.87
N MET A 250 -15.07 -14.48 -11.11
CA MET A 250 -14.76 -13.09 -10.76
C MET A 250 -13.68 -12.44 -11.65
N SER A 251 -13.17 -13.12 -12.69
CA SER A 251 -11.98 -12.68 -13.45
C SER A 251 -12.05 -12.92 -14.97
N THR A 252 -12.75 -12.04 -15.69
CA THR A 252 -12.47 -11.69 -17.10
C THR A 252 -12.65 -10.16 -17.23
N SER A 253 -11.85 -9.38 -17.96
CA SER A 253 -10.86 -9.66 -19.01
C SER A 253 -9.67 -8.68 -18.94
N THR A 254 -8.43 -9.10 -19.26
CA THR A 254 -7.31 -8.18 -19.58
C THR A 254 -6.23 -8.88 -20.42
N GLU A 255 -5.75 -8.25 -21.49
CA GLU A 255 -4.46 -8.62 -22.12
C GLU A 255 -3.30 -8.01 -21.32
N GLU A 256 -2.23 -8.78 -21.12
CA GLU A 256 -1.11 -8.41 -20.24
C GLU A 256 -0.01 -7.62 -20.97
N MET A 257 0.61 -6.67 -20.26
CA MET A 257 1.89 -6.07 -20.67
C MET A 257 3.05 -6.86 -20.04
N PRO A 258 4.18 -7.04 -20.74
CA PRO A 258 5.31 -7.80 -20.22
C PRO A 258 6.05 -7.05 -19.10
N VAL A 259 5.80 -7.46 -17.85
CA VAL A 259 6.64 -7.09 -16.70
C VAL A 259 7.79 -8.10 -16.63
N MET A 260 9.03 -7.64 -16.84
CA MET A 260 10.22 -8.49 -16.71
C MET A 260 10.57 -8.66 -15.22
N VAL A 261 10.12 -9.78 -14.64
CA VAL A 261 10.39 -10.13 -13.24
C VAL A 261 11.61 -11.05 -13.17
N ASN A 262 12.63 -10.64 -12.41
CA ASN A 262 13.74 -11.51 -12.02
C ASN A 262 13.60 -11.85 -10.52
N GLU A 263 13.16 -13.08 -10.22
CA GLU A 263 13.18 -13.61 -8.86
C GLU A 263 14.59 -14.12 -8.51
N THR A 264 15.10 -13.73 -7.35
CA THR A 264 16.34 -14.29 -6.77
C THR A 264 15.98 -15.07 -5.51
N SER A 265 16.30 -16.37 -5.49
CA SER A 265 16.13 -17.29 -4.34
C SER A 265 17.34 -17.31 -3.41
#